data_AF-A0A352DZF7-F1
#
_entry.id   AF-A0A352DZF7-F1
#
_cell.length_a   1.000
_cell.length_b   1.000
_cell.length_c   1.000
_cell.angle_alpha   90.00
_cell.angle_beta   90.00
_cell.angle_gamma   90.00
#
_symmetry.space_group_name_H-M   'P 1'
#
loop_
_entity.id
_entity.type
_entity.pdbx_description
1 polymer ?
#
loop_
_entity_poly.entity_id
_entity_poly.type
_entity_poly.pdbx_seq_one_letter_code
_entity_poly.pdbx_strand_id
1 'polypeptide(L)'
;GGRAGGGGGGGGEPMMAAVAGWCSARDVGCSVSLEEPMACGVGICFTCVARVRDAAGGWDYRRTCVEGPVFPATSIVWGHDRGDPIASPTT
;
A
#
# COMPACT_ATOMS: atom_id res chain seq x y z
N GLY A 1 25.33 4.90 4.37
CA GLY A 1 25.65 4.09 3.17
C GLY A 1 24.40 3.35 2.77
N GLY A 2 23.93 3.58 1.55
CA GLY A 2 22.55 3.33 1.14
C GLY A 2 22.12 1.86 1.06
N ARG A 3 20.80 1.70 1.17
CA ARG A 3 20.04 0.80 0.32
C ARG A 3 18.66 1.40 0.12
N ALA A 4 18.58 2.34 -0.83
CA ALA A 4 17.36 2.56 -1.57
C ALA A 4 17.09 1.23 -2.31
N GLY A 5 16.37 0.34 -1.64
CA GLY A 5 15.90 -0.90 -2.24
C GLY A 5 14.81 -0.56 -3.25
N GLY A 6 15.23 -0.19 -4.46
CA GLY A 6 14.34 -0.20 -5.61
C GLY A 6 13.82 -1.62 -5.80
N GLY A 7 12.57 -1.84 -5.42
CA GLY A 7 11.78 -3.02 -5.75
C GLY A 7 10.70 -2.58 -6.73
N GLY A 8 11.01 -2.64 -8.01
CA GLY A 8 10.04 -2.37 -9.07
C GLY A 8 9.11 -3.55 -9.26
N GLY A 9 7.81 -3.25 -9.36
CA GLY A 9 6.88 -3.90 -10.28
C GLY A 9 5.97 -5.00 -9.72
N GLY A 10 4.66 -4.74 -9.78
CA GLY A 10 3.66 -5.80 -10.00
C GLY A 10 2.29 -5.59 -9.37
N GLY A 11 1.40 -4.83 -10.03
CA GLY A 11 -0.06 -4.92 -9.85
C GLY A 11 -0.72 -3.62 -9.38
N GLY A 12 -1.39 -2.88 -10.29
CA GLY A 12 -2.29 -1.73 -10.01
C GLY A 12 -1.69 -0.47 -9.36
N GLU A 13 -0.88 -0.66 -8.33
CA GLU A 13 -0.16 0.31 -7.52
C GLU A 13 0.79 1.25 -8.27
N PRO A 14 1.52 0.90 -9.36
CA PRO A 14 2.50 1.83 -9.94
C PRO A 14 1.86 3.10 -10.51
N MET A 15 0.63 3.01 -11.01
CA MET A 15 -0.10 4.19 -11.48
C MET A 15 -0.49 5.09 -10.31
N MET A 16 -1.09 4.53 -9.26
CA MET A 16 -1.52 5.30 -8.09
C MET A 16 -0.31 5.86 -7.32
N ALA A 17 0.82 5.14 -7.28
CA ALA A 17 2.08 5.63 -6.75
C ALA A 17 2.61 6.83 -7.55
N ALA A 18 2.51 6.79 -8.89
CA ALA A 18 2.90 7.91 -9.73
C ALA A 18 2.01 9.14 -9.52
N VAL A 19 0.69 8.94 -9.42
CA VAL A 19 -0.26 10.01 -9.10
C VAL A 19 0.02 10.59 -7.71
N ALA A 20 0.23 9.74 -6.70
CA ALA A 20 0.60 10.13 -5.36
C ALA A 20 1.88 10.99 -5.34
N GLY A 21 2.91 10.57 -6.08
CA GLY A 21 4.15 11.33 -6.24
C GLY A 21 3.93 12.68 -6.94
N TRP A 22 3.10 12.72 -7.99
CA TRP A 22 2.77 13.94 -8.71
C TRP A 22 2.04 14.96 -7.84
N CYS A 23 1.07 14.50 -7.04
CA CYS A 23 0.32 15.31 -6.09
C CYS A 23 1.20 15.80 -4.95
N SER A 24 2.02 14.93 -4.36
CA SER A 24 2.95 15.29 -3.29
C SER A 24 3.96 16.35 -3.73
N ALA A 25 4.49 16.26 -4.96
CA ALA A 25 5.39 17.27 -5.51
C ALA A 25 4.76 18.66 -5.69
N ARG A 26 3.43 18.77 -5.60
CA ARG A 26 2.65 20.01 -5.76
C ARG A 26 1.95 20.44 -4.48
N ASP A 27 2.20 19.74 -3.37
CA ASP A 27 1.51 19.96 -2.11
C ASP A 27 -0.03 19.85 -2.24
N VAL A 28 -0.49 18.95 -3.13
CA VAL A 28 -1.91 18.68 -3.36
C VAL A 28 -2.30 17.44 -2.57
N GLY A 29 -3.31 17.60 -1.70
CA GLY A 29 -3.94 16.47 -1.02
C GLY A 29 -4.49 15.45 -2.01
N CYS A 30 -4.12 14.19 -1.85
CA CYS A 30 -4.52 13.10 -2.73
C CYS A 30 -4.97 11.90 -1.91
N SER A 31 -6.08 11.29 -2.34
CA SER A 31 -6.54 10.01 -1.84
C SER A 31 -6.46 8.98 -2.96
N VAL A 32 -6.09 7.76 -2.60
CA VAL A 32 -5.93 6.65 -3.53
C VAL A 32 -6.91 5.54 -3.14
N SER A 33 -7.59 4.98 -4.14
CA SER A 33 -8.34 3.74 -3.98
C SER A 33 -7.39 2.60 -4.24
N LEU A 34 -7.29 1.68 -3.28
CA LEU A 34 -6.45 0.51 -3.38
C LEU A 34 -7.26 -0.70 -3.81
N GLU A 35 -6.64 -1.56 -4.61
CA GLU A 35 -7.27 -2.72 -5.27
C GLU A 35 -6.70 -4.04 -4.69
N GLU A 36 -6.62 -4.15 -3.36
CA GLU A 36 -6.12 -5.37 -2.72
C GLU A 36 -7.02 -6.59 -3.00
N PRO A 37 -6.44 -7.79 -3.13
CA PRO A 37 -7.19 -9.02 -3.29
C PRO A 37 -8.24 -9.21 -2.20
N MET A 38 -9.51 -9.26 -2.58
CA MET A 38 -10.61 -9.35 -1.63
C MET A 38 -11.35 -10.69 -1.75
N ALA A 39 -11.14 -11.59 -0.79
CA ALA A 39 -11.83 -12.88 -0.77
C ALA A 39 -13.20 -12.81 -0.07
N CYS A 40 -13.25 -12.29 1.17
CA CYS A 40 -14.49 -12.29 1.95
C CYS A 40 -15.28 -10.97 1.93
N GLY A 41 -14.61 -9.84 1.69
CA GLY A 41 -15.23 -8.51 1.76
C GLY A 41 -15.77 -8.05 3.12
N VAL A 42 -15.60 -8.85 4.19
CA VAL A 42 -16.16 -8.58 5.53
C VAL A 42 -15.11 -8.57 6.64
N GLY A 43 -13.82 -8.56 6.29
CA GLY A 43 -12.72 -8.39 7.25
C GLY A 43 -12.22 -9.64 7.97
N ILE A 44 -12.71 -10.84 7.63
CA ILE A 44 -12.32 -12.09 8.30
C ILE A 44 -11.14 -12.83 7.65
N CYS A 45 -10.92 -12.66 6.34
CA CYS A 45 -9.95 -13.46 5.57
C CYS A 45 -8.56 -12.84 5.49
N PHE A 46 -8.40 -11.57 5.88
CA PHE A 46 -7.13 -10.81 5.82
C PHE A 46 -6.45 -10.73 4.45
N THR A 47 -7.13 -11.06 3.36
CA THR A 47 -6.57 -10.90 2.01
C THR A 47 -6.56 -9.43 1.57
N CYS A 48 -7.50 -8.64 2.08
CA CYS A 48 -7.76 -7.24 1.69
C CYS A 48 -6.80 -6.24 2.40
N VAL A 49 -5.52 -6.59 2.62
CA VAL A 49 -4.61 -5.80 3.48
C VAL A 49 -3.63 -4.92 2.70
N ALA A 50 -3.53 -3.66 3.10
CA ALA A 50 -2.61 -2.65 2.57
C ALA A 50 -1.60 -2.19 3.63
N ARG A 51 -0.38 -1.82 3.23
CA ARG A 51 0.62 -1.26 4.14
C ARG A 51 0.38 0.24 4.32
N VAL A 52 0.03 0.62 5.55
CA VAL A 52 -0.25 2.01 5.90
C VAL A 52 0.72 2.44 7.00
N ARG A 53 1.28 3.64 6.85
CA ARG A 53 2.14 4.28 7.84
C ARG A 53 1.40 4.41 9.16
N ASP A 54 2.06 4.03 10.25
CA ASP A 54 1.55 4.26 11.59
C ASP A 54 1.96 5.66 12.10
N ALA A 55 1.42 6.05 13.25
CA ALA A 55 1.78 7.31 13.90
C ALA A 55 3.16 7.27 14.60
N ALA A 56 3.73 6.07 14.81
CA ALA A 56 5.01 5.86 15.46
C ALA A 56 6.22 5.91 14.48
N GLY A 57 5.96 6.12 13.19
CA GLY A 57 6.98 6.19 12.13
C GLY A 57 7.28 4.86 11.43
N GLY A 58 6.57 3.79 11.79
CA GLY A 58 6.57 2.50 11.13
C GLY A 58 5.42 2.34 10.13
N TRP A 59 4.98 1.10 9.93
CA TRP A 59 3.84 0.75 9.10
C TRP A 59 3.14 -0.49 9.67
N ASP A 60 1.84 -0.61 9.39
CA ASP A 60 1.02 -1.76 9.77
C ASP A 60 0.08 -2.16 8.61
N TYR A 61 -0.41 -3.40 8.64
CA TYR A 61 -1.39 -3.90 7.67
C TYR A 61 -2.79 -3.45 8.05
N ARG A 62 -3.44 -2.69 7.16
CA ARG A 62 -4.81 -2.20 7.30
C ARG A 62 -5.73 -2.90 6.33
N ARG A 63 -6.94 -3.22 6.78
CA ARG A 63 -7.91 -3.98 5.95
C ARG A 63 -8.77 -3.01 5.18
N THR A 64 -8.62 -2.98 3.86
CA THR A 64 -9.38 -2.11 2.96
C THR A 64 -10.87 -2.44 2.95
N CYS A 65 -11.23 -3.71 3.17
CA CYS A 65 -12.61 -4.13 3.32
C CYS A 65 -13.27 -3.74 4.65
N VAL A 66 -12.52 -3.20 5.63
CA VAL A 66 -13.04 -2.74 6.93
C VAL A 66 -12.89 -1.24 7.10
N GLU A 67 -11.69 -0.72 6.83
CA GLU A 67 -11.36 0.70 6.98
C GLU A 67 -11.81 1.53 5.77
N GLY A 68 -12.14 0.86 4.66
CA GLY A 68 -12.46 1.46 3.39
C GLY A 68 -11.27 1.34 2.42
N PRO A 69 -11.50 1.20 1.11
CA PRO A 69 -10.43 1.07 0.12
C PRO A 69 -9.73 2.39 -0.20
N VAL A 70 -10.21 3.52 0.35
CA VAL A 70 -9.70 4.86 0.05
C VAL A 70 -8.85 5.37 1.19
N PHE A 71 -7.57 5.63 0.92
CA PHE A 71 -6.60 6.11 1.90
C PHE A 71 -5.90 7.39 1.43
N PRO A 72 -5.39 8.22 2.35
CA PRO A 72 -4.46 9.28 2.00
C PRO A 72 -3.24 8.72 1.27
N ALA A 73 -2.89 9.30 0.12
CA ALA A 73 -1.77 8.84 -0.69
C ALA A 73 -0.43 8.88 0.07
N THR A 74 -0.30 9.81 1.01
CA THR A 74 0.88 10.00 1.86
C THR A 74 1.02 8.95 2.96
N SER A 75 -0.07 8.30 3.36
CA SER A 75 -0.02 7.22 4.35
C SER A 75 0.30 5.85 3.75
N ILE A 76 0.25 5.69 2.43
CA ILE A 76 0.53 4.41 1.78
C ILE A 76 2.04 4.15 1.68
N VAL A 77 2.44 2.93 2.01
CA VAL A 77 3.79 2.43 1.76
C VAL A 77 3.80 1.73 0.42
N TRP A 78 4.30 2.43 -0.60
CA TRP A 78 4.36 1.94 -1.97
C TRP A 78 5.46 0.90 -2.15
N GLY A 79 5.13 -0.22 -2.80
CA GLY A 79 6.07 -1.24 -3.24
C GLY A 79 6.18 -2.45 -2.31
N HIS A 80 6.75 -3.51 -2.87
CA HIS A 80 6.89 -4.81 -2.24
C HIS A 80 8.37 -5.10 -1.97
N ASP A 81 8.74 -5.38 -0.73
CA ASP A 81 10.09 -5.83 -0.39
C ASP A 81 10.17 -7.37 -0.39
N ARG A 82 11.35 -7.93 -0.69
CA ARG A 82 11.53 -9.40 -0.73
C ARG A 82 11.33 -10.10 0.63
N GLY A 83 11.13 -9.34 1.71
CA GLY A 83 10.79 -9.85 3.04
C GLY A 83 9.30 -9.72 3.36
N ASP A 84 8.49 -9.14 2.47
CA ASP A 84 7.06 -9.02 2.66
C ASP A 84 6.41 -10.43 2.55
N PRO A 85 5.77 -10.93 3.62
CA PRO A 85 5.15 -12.26 3.65
C PRO A 85 3.92 -12.40 2.74
N ILE A 86 3.39 -11.27 2.25
CA ILE A 86 2.26 -11.18 1.31
C ILE A 86 2.76 -11.10 -0.14
N ALA A 87 3.89 -10.42 -0.38
CA ALA A 87 4.49 -10.32 -1.71
C ALA A 87 5.38 -11.51 -2.10
N SER A 88 5.84 -12.27 -1.11
CA SER A 88 6.62 -13.49 -1.33
C SER A 88 5.69 -14.71 -1.21
N PRO A 89 5.16 -15.27 -2.31
CA PRO A 89 4.49 -16.55 -2.23
C PRO A 89 5.54 -17.58 -1.79
N THR A 90 5.45 -18.06 -0.55
CA THR A 90 6.18 -19.27 -0.12
C THR A 90 5.37 -20.51 -0.48
N THR A 91 4.70 -20.48 -1.64
CA THR A 91 4.03 -21.62 -2.28
C THR A 91 4.61 -21.80 -3.67
#